data_AF-A0A661QZH2-F1
#
_entry.id   AF-A0A661QZH2-F1
#
_cell.length_a   1.000
_cell.length_b   1.000
_cell.length_c   1.000
_cell.angle_alpha   90.00
_cell.angle_beta   90.00
_cell.angle_gamma   90.00
#
_symmetry.space_group_name_H-M   'P 1'
#
loop_
_entity.id
_entity.type
_entity.pdbx_description
1 polymer ?
#
loop_
_entity_poly.entity_id
_entity_poly.type
_entity_poly.pdbx_seq_one_letter_code
_entity_poly.pdbx_strand_id
1 'polypeptide(L)' 'MKAYEQTLSYLRILKLKGAADRIDELITDAERQKISYMTFLNSLLSTEITYR' A
#
# COMPACT_ATOMS: atom_id res chain seq x y z
N MET A 1 14.69 -6.77 5.29
CA MET A 1 13.64 -6.44 4.30
C MET A 1 12.81 -7.69 3.91
N LYS A 2 12.24 -8.44 4.87
CA LYS A 2 11.41 -9.62 4.55
C LYS A 2 9.92 -9.31 4.48
N ALA A 3 9.42 -8.54 5.44
CA ALA A 3 8.00 -8.19 5.51
C ALA A 3 7.53 -7.34 4.33
N TYR A 4 8.35 -6.36 3.89
CA TYR A 4 8.04 -5.52 2.73
C TYR A 4 7.95 -6.33 1.43
N GLU A 5 8.96 -7.16 1.13
CA GLU A 5 8.97 -8.03 -0.06
C GLU A 5 7.79 -9.01 -0.05
N GLN A 6 7.45 -9.53 1.12
CA GLN A 6 6.28 -10.40 1.31
C GLN A 6 4.97 -9.64 1.06
N THR A 7 4.83 -8.41 1.54
CA THR A 7 3.68 -7.55 1.25
C THR A 7 3.57 -7.25 -0.25
N LEU A 8 4.66 -6.88 -0.92
CA LEU A 8 4.66 -6.71 -2.38
C LEU A 8 4.26 -7.98 -3.12
N SER A 9 4.76 -9.15 -2.67
CA SER A 9 4.37 -10.44 -3.22
C SER A 9 2.86 -10.67 -3.09
N TYR A 10 2.28 -10.37 -1.93
CA TYR A 10 0.82 -10.46 -1.71
C TYR A 10 0.04 -9.52 -2.62
N LEU A 11 0.45 -8.26 -2.75
CA LEU A 11 -0.21 -7.31 -3.65
C LEU A 11 -0.18 -7.80 -5.10
N ARG A 12 0.95 -8.36 -5.54
CA ARG A 12 1.10 -8.94 -6.88
C ARG A 12 0.22 -10.18 -7.08
N ILE A 13 0.16 -11.10 -6.11
CA ILE A 13 -0.70 -12.30 -6.15
C ILE A 13 -2.18 -11.90 -6.25
N LEU A 14 -2.59 -10.88 -5.49
CA LEU A 14 -3.94 -10.34 -5.49
C LEU A 14 -4.25 -9.44 -6.69
N LYS A 15 -3.27 -9.21 -7.59
CA LYS A 15 -3.37 -8.34 -8.77
C LYS A 15 -3.73 -6.89 -8.43
N LEU A 16 -3.29 -6.41 -7.26
CA LEU A 16 -3.49 -5.03 -6.80
C LEU A 16 -2.36 -4.14 -7.33
N LYS A 17 -2.43 -3.82 -8.63
CA LYS A 17 -1.35 -3.12 -9.34
C LYS A 17 -1.18 -1.68 -8.86
N GLY A 18 -2.28 -0.94 -8.68
CA GLY A 18 -2.21 0.44 -8.23
C GLY A 18 -1.66 0.55 -6.81
N ALA A 19 -2.05 -0.39 -5.95
CA ALA A 19 -1.49 -0.47 -4.60
C ALA A 19 -0.01 -0.86 -4.60
N ALA A 20 0.40 -1.82 -5.44
CA ALA A 20 1.81 -2.24 -5.53
C ALA A 20 2.73 -1.14 -6.07
N ASP A 21 2.26 -0.36 -7.06
CA ASP A 21 3.05 0.70 -7.68
C ASP A 21 3.28 1.90 -6.73
N ARG A 22 2.39 2.10 -5.75
CA ARG A 22 2.42 3.26 -4.83
C ARG A 22 2.72 2.92 -3.37
N ILE A 23 2.99 1.66 -3.03
CA ILE A 23 3.15 1.26 -1.63
C ILE A 23 4.31 1.98 -0.94
N ASP A 24 5.40 2.29 -1.65
CA ASP A 24 6.55 3.02 -1.10
C ASP A 24 6.19 4.44 -0.70
N GLU A 25 5.43 5.13 -1.56
CA GLU A 25 4.93 6.48 -1.30
C GLU A 25 3.97 6.46 -0.12
N LEU A 26 3.03 5.51 -0.10
CA LEU A 26 2.02 5.39 0.96
C LEU A 26 2.64 5.06 2.32
N ILE A 27 3.67 4.21 2.38
CA ILE A 27 4.41 3.92 3.62
C ILE A 27 5.13 5.18 4.09
N THR A 28 5.86 5.85 3.19
CA THR A 28 6.62 7.07 3.51
C THR A 28 5.71 8.17 4.05
N ASP A 29 4.55 8.37 3.42
CA ASP A 29 3.56 9.36 3.87
C ASP A 29 2.93 8.99 5.20
N ALA A 30 2.63 7.70 5.41
CA ALA A 30 2.08 7.23 6.68
C ALA A 30 3.04 7.43 7.85
N GLU A 31 4.34 7.17 7.64
CA GLU A 31 5.39 7.40 8.62
C GLU A 31 5.56 8.89 8.95
N ARG A 32 5.58 9.75 7.92
CA ARG A 32 5.69 11.20 8.08
C ARG A 32 4.51 11.79 8.83
N GLN A 33 3.30 11.38 8.47
CA GLN A 33 2.06 11.94 9.01
C GLN A 33 1.58 11.23 10.29
N LYS A 34 2.23 10.14 10.70
CA LYS A 34 1.85 9.31 11.86
C LYS A 34 0.37 8.89 11.82
N ILE A 35 -0.12 8.54 10.63
CA ILE A 35 -1.53 8.16 10.46
C ILE A 35 -1.82 6.80 11.08
N SER A 36 -3.08 6.56 11.40
CA SER A 36 -3.52 5.27 11.95
C SER A 36 -3.40 4.15 10.91
N TYR A 37 -3.26 2.90 11.39
CA TYR A 37 -3.24 1.71 10.52
C TYR A 37 -4.49 1.61 9.63
N MET A 38 -5.66 1.98 10.17
CA MET A 38 -6.91 1.94 9.40
C MET A 38 -6.92 3.00 8.30
N THR A 39 -6.38 4.18 8.57
CA THR A 39 -6.22 5.24 7.57
C THR A 39 -5.29 4.79 6.45
N PHE A 40 -4.14 4.20 6.77
CA PHE A 40 -3.22 3.65 5.79
C PHE A 40 -3.87 2.58 4.90
N LEU A 41 -4.57 1.61 5.50
CA LEU A 41 -5.27 0.55 4.76
C LEU A 41 -6.33 1.13 3.81
N ASN A 42 -7.11 2.10 4.27
CA ASN A 42 -8.10 2.78 3.42
C ASN A 42 -7.44 3.52 2.26
N SER A 43 -6.31 4.20 2.48
CA SER A 43 -5.56 4.86 1.40
C SER A 43 -5.00 3.87 0.38
N LEU A 44 -4.48 2.73 0.85
CA LEU A 44 -3.98 1.65 -0.01
C LEU A 44 -5.10 1.09 -0.89
N LEU A 45 -6.26 0.78 -0.30
CA LEU A 45 -7.41 0.25 -1.03
C LEU A 45 -8.03 1.29 -1.97
N SER A 46 -8.11 2.55 -1.54
CA SER A 46 -8.62 3.66 -2.37
C SER A 46 -7.73 3.90 -3.60
N THR A 47 -6.41 3.76 -3.44
CA THR A 47 -5.45 3.85 -4.55
C THR A 47 -5.71 2.78 -5.59
N GLU A 48 -5.94 1.53 -5.17
CA GLU A 48 -6.29 0.44 -6.08
C GLU A 48 -7.65 0.65 -6.77
N ILE A 49 -8.66 1.13 -6.05
CA ILE A 49 -9.97 1.43 -6.62
C ILE A 49 -9.86 2.51 -7.70
N THR A 50 -9.04 3.55 -7.46
CA THR A 50 -8.85 4.67 -8.40
C THR A 50 -8.03 4.28 -9.64
N TYR A 51 -7.18 3.25 -9.51
CA TYR A 51 -6.38 2.74 -10.62
C TYR A 51 -7.22 1.96 -11.65
N ARG A 52 -8.38 1.43 -11.25
CA ARG A 52 -9.29 0.63 -12.10
C ARG A 52 -10.26 1.52 -12.87
#